data_AF-A0A835WZ34-F1
#
_entry.id   AF-A0A835WZ34-F1
#
_cell.length_a   1.000
_cell.length_b   1.000
_cell.length_c   1.000
_cell.angle_alpha   90.00
_cell.angle_beta   90.00
_cell.angle_gamma   90.00
#
_symmetry.space_group_name_H-M   'P 1'
#
loop_
_entity.id
_entity.type
_entity.pdbx_description
1 polymer ?
#
loop_
_entity_poly.entity_id
_entity_poly.type
_entity_poly.pdbx_seq_one_letter_code
_entity_poly.pdbx_strand_id
1 'polypeptide(L)'
;MEYLTKYPKSISFIDGIKDSIKVDSKTGVERLVVVVKKNFDDLMKIFSNEGFTKVKFEHRQPSQLGRGLSLKLNKPWELHVRLVDMKKGLIAIHAEVEVSRDYLQHLFSQRTPVIYEIEEMLKKHKIDYKIWNSRIKKYVHTVLDSYKIKLSTPNIPVFAWKPMLYVIATVGSLYLWKYVNTI
;
A
#
# COMPACT_ATOMS: atom_id res chain seq x y z
N MET A 1 -5.62 -10.22 -15.57
CA MET A 1 -4.18 -10.08 -15.23
C MET A 1 -4.05 -10.35 -13.75
N GLU A 2 -3.07 -11.13 -13.34
CA GLU A 2 -2.90 -11.54 -11.94
C GLU A 2 -1.63 -10.91 -11.39
N TYR A 3 -1.64 -10.56 -10.11
CA TYR A 3 -0.42 -10.14 -9.42
C TYR A 3 -0.04 -11.18 -8.37
N LEU A 4 1.20 -11.64 -8.44
CA LEU A 4 1.75 -12.64 -7.53
C LEU A 4 2.73 -11.96 -6.59
N THR A 5 2.49 -12.11 -5.29
CA THR A 5 3.40 -11.63 -4.24
C THR A 5 3.61 -12.71 -3.19
N LYS A 6 4.58 -12.51 -2.32
CA LYS A 6 4.87 -13.39 -1.18
C LYS A 6 4.69 -12.60 0.10
N TYR A 7 4.30 -13.30 1.16
CA TYR A 7 4.19 -12.70 2.47
C TYR A 7 4.60 -13.69 3.57
N PRO A 8 5.26 -13.26 4.65
CA PRO A 8 5.65 -14.17 5.73
C PRO A 8 4.46 -14.98 6.27
N LYS A 9 4.67 -16.28 6.44
CA LYS A 9 3.71 -17.22 7.03
C LYS A 9 4.10 -17.59 8.45
N SER A 10 5.34 -18.05 8.59
CA SER A 10 5.91 -18.51 9.86
C SER A 10 7.08 -17.61 10.20
N ILE A 11 7.08 -17.02 11.39
CA ILE A 11 8.12 -16.10 11.85
C ILE A 11 8.68 -16.57 13.19
N SER A 12 9.97 -16.33 13.42
CA SER A 12 10.62 -16.52 14.71
C SER A 12 11.08 -15.19 15.29
N PHE A 13 11.05 -15.10 16.62
CA PHE A 13 11.57 -13.95 17.37
C PHE A 13 12.94 -14.28 17.95
N ILE A 14 13.62 -13.25 18.47
CA ILE A 14 14.95 -13.37 19.09
C ILE A 14 14.97 -14.41 20.21
N ASP A 15 13.87 -14.54 20.94
CA ASP A 15 13.72 -15.49 22.05
C ASP A 15 13.52 -16.96 21.59
N GLY A 16 13.62 -17.24 20.29
CA GLY A 16 13.39 -18.57 19.70
C GLY A 16 11.92 -18.97 19.54
N ILE A 17 10.99 -18.20 20.12
CA ILE A 17 9.54 -18.42 19.98
C ILE A 17 9.14 -18.28 18.51
N LYS A 18 8.38 -19.26 18.02
CA LYS A 18 7.80 -19.27 16.68
C LYS A 18 6.33 -18.88 16.74
N ASP A 19 5.88 -18.17 15.71
CA ASP A 19 4.50 -17.73 15.59
C ASP A 19 4.06 -17.74 14.13
N SER A 20 2.76 -17.86 13.92
CA SER A 20 2.15 -17.85 12.60
C SER A 20 1.36 -16.57 12.37
N ILE A 21 1.55 -16.02 11.18
CA ILE A 21 0.80 -14.86 10.70
C ILE A 21 -0.63 -15.30 10.46
N LYS A 22 -1.57 -14.61 11.12
CA LYS A 22 -2.99 -14.93 10.98
C LYS A 22 -3.53 -14.40 9.66
N VAL A 23 -4.40 -15.19 9.04
CA VAL A 23 -5.14 -14.81 7.83
C VAL A 23 -6.63 -14.83 8.19
N ASP A 24 -7.27 -13.69 8.00
CA ASP A 24 -8.69 -13.48 8.24
C ASP A 24 -9.40 -13.26 6.90
N SER A 25 -10.58 -13.85 6.71
CA SER A 25 -11.34 -13.75 5.46
C SER A 25 -11.91 -12.36 5.19
N LYS A 26 -12.15 -11.55 6.23
CA LYS A 26 -12.67 -10.18 6.14
C LYS A 26 -11.55 -9.14 6.12
N THR A 27 -10.54 -9.28 6.97
CA THR A 27 -9.48 -8.26 7.10
C THR A 27 -8.20 -8.58 6.33
N GLY A 28 -8.07 -9.79 5.78
CA GLY A 28 -6.89 -10.25 5.06
C GLY A 28 -5.78 -10.75 5.97
N VAL A 29 -4.54 -10.58 5.52
CA VAL A 29 -3.36 -11.05 6.23
C VAL A 29 -2.94 -10.03 7.30
N GLU A 30 -2.52 -10.52 8.45
CA GLU A 30 -1.95 -9.70 9.52
C GLU A 30 -0.77 -8.85 9.03
N ARG A 31 -0.78 -7.56 9.39
CA ARG A 31 0.21 -6.57 8.92
C ARG A 31 1.46 -6.59 9.78
N LEU A 32 2.59 -6.85 9.14
CA LEU A 32 3.92 -6.58 9.68
C LEU A 32 4.40 -5.25 9.13
N VAL A 33 5.26 -4.60 9.90
CA VAL A 33 5.75 -3.25 9.59
C VAL A 33 7.26 -3.30 9.40
N VAL A 34 7.75 -2.72 8.31
CA VAL A 34 9.19 -2.55 8.12
C VAL A 34 9.62 -1.28 8.85
N VAL A 35 10.57 -1.39 9.75
CA VAL A 35 11.06 -0.30 10.60
C VAL A 35 12.49 0.03 10.19
N VAL A 36 12.75 1.30 9.93
CA VAL A 36 14.07 1.81 9.55
C VAL A 36 14.49 2.96 10.46
N LYS A 37 15.81 3.10 10.64
CA LYS A 37 16.40 4.25 11.35
C LYS A 37 17.11 5.15 10.33
N LYS A 38 16.33 5.97 9.62
CA LYS A 38 16.84 6.91 8.61
C LYS A 38 16.00 8.18 8.63
N ASN A 39 16.59 9.29 8.18
CA ASN A 39 15.86 10.56 8.08
C ASN A 39 14.74 10.45 7.04
N PHE A 40 13.60 11.08 7.31
CA PHE A 40 12.43 11.09 6.43
C PHE A 40 12.74 11.65 5.04
N ASP A 41 13.48 12.74 4.95
CA ASP A 41 13.81 13.38 3.66
C ASP A 41 14.70 12.49 2.79
N ASP A 42 15.63 11.77 3.42
CA ASP A 42 16.48 10.81 2.71
C ASP A 42 15.70 9.60 2.22
N LEU A 43 14.76 9.08 3.02
CA LEU A 43 13.84 8.04 2.57
C LEU A 43 13.00 8.54 1.39
N MET A 44 12.46 9.75 1.46
CA MET A 44 11.66 10.34 0.38
C MET A 44 12.44 10.47 -0.92
N LYS A 45 13.72 10.85 -0.87
CA LYS A 45 14.60 10.87 -2.05
C LYS A 45 14.78 9.46 -2.63
N ILE A 46 15.01 8.47 -1.79
CA ILE A 46 15.19 7.07 -2.21
C ILE A 46 13.93 6.53 -2.88
N PHE A 47 12.77 6.70 -2.25
CA PHE A 47 11.49 6.30 -2.84
C PHE A 47 11.24 7.02 -4.17
N SER A 48 11.55 8.32 -4.26
CA SER A 48 11.40 9.07 -5.51
C SER A 48 12.32 8.53 -6.62
N ASN A 49 13.55 8.13 -6.29
CA ASN A 49 14.49 7.52 -7.23
C ASN A 49 14.04 6.14 -7.73
N GLU A 50 13.27 5.42 -6.93
CA GLU A 50 12.64 4.14 -7.32
C GLU A 50 11.33 4.33 -8.11
N GLY A 51 10.97 5.59 -8.42
CA GLY A 51 9.80 5.92 -9.24
C GLY A 51 8.49 6.08 -8.46
N PHE A 52 8.55 6.12 -7.12
CA PHE A 52 7.35 6.41 -6.33
C PHE A 52 6.93 7.87 -6.50
N THR A 53 5.62 8.07 -6.53
CA THR A 53 4.99 9.39 -6.64
C THR A 53 4.13 9.68 -5.41
N LYS A 54 3.93 10.95 -5.07
CA LYS A 54 3.10 11.33 -3.92
C LYS A 54 1.62 11.10 -4.24
N VAL A 55 0.93 10.35 -3.37
CA VAL A 55 -0.50 10.06 -3.49
C VAL A 55 -1.31 11.35 -3.40
N LYS A 56 -2.23 11.55 -4.35
CA LYS A 56 -3.18 12.68 -4.39
C LYS A 56 -4.47 12.34 -3.65
N PHE A 57 -5.06 13.35 -3.01
CA PHE A 57 -6.32 13.25 -2.27
C PHE A 57 -6.32 12.10 -1.23
N GLU A 58 -5.27 12.06 -0.40
CA GLU A 58 -5.15 11.06 0.65
C GLU A 58 -5.76 11.57 1.96
N HIS A 59 -6.53 10.71 2.63
CA HIS A 59 -6.86 10.87 4.05
C HIS A 59 -5.65 10.44 4.91
N ARG A 60 -4.96 11.42 5.52
CA ARG A 60 -3.75 11.17 6.31
C ARG A 60 -4.08 10.45 7.61
N GLN A 61 -3.30 9.41 7.93
CA GLN A 61 -3.42 8.73 9.21
C GLN A 61 -2.75 9.53 10.34
N PRO A 62 -3.17 9.35 11.61
CA PRO A 62 -2.45 9.87 12.76
C PRO A 62 -0.98 9.42 12.73
N SER A 63 -0.06 10.34 13.04
CA SER A 63 1.39 10.11 13.03
C SER A 63 2.00 9.79 11.65
N GLN A 64 1.25 9.95 10.57
CA GLN A 64 1.79 9.79 9.21
C GLN A 64 2.75 10.93 8.88
N LEU A 65 3.93 10.57 8.39
CA LEU A 65 4.94 11.50 7.91
C LEU A 65 4.65 11.87 6.45
N GLY A 66 4.40 13.15 6.20
CA GLY A 66 4.15 13.67 4.86
C GLY A 66 2.91 13.10 4.18
N ARG A 67 3.04 12.72 2.91
CA ARG A 67 1.99 12.09 2.09
C ARG A 67 2.39 10.65 1.80
N GLY A 68 1.41 9.79 1.64
CA GLY A 68 1.61 8.45 1.10
C GLY A 68 2.30 8.51 -0.27
N LEU A 69 3.02 7.45 -0.56
CA LEU A 69 3.78 7.24 -1.78
C LEU A 69 3.13 6.11 -2.57
N SER A 70 3.13 6.20 -3.89
CA SER A 70 2.68 5.09 -4.71
C SER A 70 3.49 4.86 -5.96
N LEU A 71 3.60 3.59 -6.31
CA LEU A 71 4.30 3.09 -7.49
C LEU A 71 3.31 2.26 -8.32
N LYS A 72 3.12 2.65 -9.58
CA LYS A 72 2.26 1.91 -10.50
C LYS A 72 2.92 0.58 -10.86
N LEU A 73 2.17 -0.51 -10.71
CA LEU A 73 2.58 -1.84 -11.14
C LEU A 73 1.84 -2.18 -12.44
N ASN A 74 1.78 -3.47 -12.78
CA ASN A 74 0.93 -3.95 -13.86
C ASN A 74 -0.53 -3.63 -13.56
N LYS A 75 -1.26 -3.07 -14.54
CA LYS A 75 -2.66 -2.70 -14.35
C LYS A 75 -3.49 -3.91 -13.88
N PRO A 76 -4.40 -3.73 -12.91
CA PRO A 76 -4.80 -2.47 -12.26
C PRO A 76 -4.07 -2.20 -10.93
N TRP A 77 -2.92 -2.83 -10.66
CA TRP A 77 -2.30 -2.82 -9.35
C TRP A 77 -1.39 -1.61 -9.12
N GLU A 78 -1.32 -1.18 -7.87
CA GLU A 78 -0.48 -0.09 -7.39
C GLU A 78 0.08 -0.48 -6.02
N LEU A 79 1.39 -0.26 -5.84
CA LEU A 79 2.03 -0.40 -4.54
C LEU A 79 1.88 0.95 -3.80
N HIS A 80 1.22 0.93 -2.67
CA HIS A 80 1.02 2.10 -1.81
C HIS A 80 1.85 1.95 -0.54
N VAL A 81 2.66 2.97 -0.25
CA VAL A 81 3.51 3.04 0.92
C VAL A 81 3.13 4.24 1.78
N ARG A 82 3.02 4.03 3.08
CA ARG A 82 2.87 5.10 4.08
C ARG A 82 4.03 5.05 5.06
N LEU A 83 4.57 6.22 5.36
CA LEU A 83 5.60 6.40 6.37
C LEU A 83 4.94 6.94 7.64
N VAL A 84 5.20 6.31 8.77
CA VAL A 84 4.62 6.65 10.07
C VAL A 84 5.75 6.85 11.08
N ASP A 85 5.66 7.92 11.86
CA ASP A 85 6.64 8.19 12.90
C ASP A 85 6.49 7.20 14.06
N MET A 86 7.61 6.62 14.48
CA MET A 86 7.70 5.79 15.67
C MET A 86 8.63 6.42 16.70
N LYS A 87 8.45 6.04 17.97
CA LYS A 87 9.30 6.51 19.08
C LYS A 87 10.78 6.26 18.78
N LYS A 88 11.64 7.18 19.25
CA LYS A 88 13.11 7.14 19.13
C LYS A 88 13.64 7.40 17.71
N GLY A 89 12.91 8.17 16.89
CA GLY A 89 13.34 8.54 15.54
C GLY A 89 13.38 7.35 14.57
N LEU A 90 12.54 6.35 14.82
CA LEU A 90 12.34 5.22 13.93
C LEU A 90 11.17 5.53 13.01
N ILE A 91 11.25 5.09 11.76
CA ILE A 91 10.16 5.28 10.79
C ILE A 91 9.60 3.90 10.45
N ALA A 92 8.29 3.75 10.66
CA ALA A 92 7.51 2.62 10.21
C ALA A 92 7.10 2.82 8.75
N ILE A 93 7.34 1.81 7.93
CA ILE A 93 6.96 1.74 6.53
C ILE A 93 5.82 0.73 6.44
N HIS A 94 4.62 1.22 6.15
CA HIS A 94 3.45 0.41 5.85
C HIS A 94 3.34 0.30 4.33
N ALA A 95 3.51 -0.88 3.78
CA ALA A 95 3.39 -1.11 2.35
C ALA A 95 2.26 -2.09 2.05
N GLU A 96 1.41 -1.72 1.09
CA GLU A 96 0.23 -2.47 0.70
C GLU A 96 0.12 -2.44 -0.83
N VAL A 97 -0.17 -3.59 -1.44
CA VAL A 97 -0.62 -3.64 -2.83
C VAL A 97 -2.13 -3.47 -2.85
N GLU A 98 -2.59 -2.48 -3.61
CA GLU A 98 -3.99 -2.17 -3.78
C GLU A 98 -4.34 -1.97 -5.26
N VAL A 99 -5.65 -1.93 -5.55
CA VAL A 99 -6.10 -1.47 -6.87
C VAL A 99 -5.74 0.01 -7.01
N SER A 100 -5.13 0.36 -8.13
CA SER A 100 -4.72 1.71 -8.49
C SER A 100 -5.85 2.71 -8.28
N ARG A 101 -5.48 3.86 -7.71
CA ARG A 101 -6.41 4.98 -7.43
C ARG A 101 -7.01 5.62 -8.68
N ASP A 102 -6.52 5.25 -9.86
CA ASP A 102 -7.17 5.62 -11.12
C ASP A 102 -8.53 4.94 -11.31
N TYR A 103 -8.82 3.90 -10.52
CA TYR A 103 -10.05 3.12 -10.62
C TYR A 103 -10.91 3.22 -9.36
N LEU A 104 -12.24 3.34 -9.52
CA LEU A 104 -13.17 3.44 -8.37
C LEU A 104 -13.11 2.23 -7.43
N GLN A 105 -12.75 1.06 -7.97
CA GLN A 105 -12.60 -0.17 -7.21
C GLN A 105 -11.60 -0.07 -6.04
N HIS A 106 -10.66 0.90 -6.05
CA HIS A 106 -9.74 1.11 -4.93
C HIS A 106 -10.44 1.46 -3.60
N LEU A 107 -11.70 1.92 -3.65
CA LEU A 107 -12.50 2.26 -2.47
C LEU A 107 -13.05 1.03 -1.74
N PHE A 108 -13.27 -0.07 -2.46
CA PHE A 108 -13.96 -1.27 -1.94
C PHE A 108 -13.15 -2.56 -2.08
N SER A 109 -11.99 -2.51 -2.75
CA SER A 109 -11.12 -3.67 -2.94
C SER A 109 -10.26 -3.92 -1.71
N GLN A 110 -9.96 -5.19 -1.48
CA GLN A 110 -9.03 -5.60 -0.44
C GLN A 110 -7.62 -5.09 -0.74
N ARG A 111 -6.92 -4.65 0.32
CA ARG A 111 -5.50 -4.30 0.29
C ARG A 111 -4.70 -5.44 0.88
N THR A 112 -3.58 -5.78 0.25
CA THR A 112 -2.71 -6.85 0.75
C THR A 112 -1.41 -6.25 1.23
N PRO A 113 -1.03 -6.45 2.51
CA PRO A 113 0.25 -5.97 3.00
C PRO A 113 1.38 -6.68 2.26
N VAL A 114 2.46 -5.94 2.01
CA VAL A 114 3.67 -6.45 1.34
C VAL A 114 4.91 -5.99 2.07
N ILE A 115 5.95 -6.82 2.04
CA ILE A 115 7.18 -6.59 2.82
C ILE A 115 8.40 -6.79 1.94
N TYR A 116 8.45 -7.89 1.20
CA TYR A 116 9.63 -8.27 0.41
C TYR A 116 10.00 -7.22 -0.64
N GLU A 117 8.99 -6.59 -1.25
CA GLU A 117 9.14 -5.50 -2.22
C GLU A 117 9.87 -4.30 -1.62
N ILE A 118 9.56 -3.97 -0.35
CA ILE A 118 10.24 -2.90 0.38
C ILE A 118 11.61 -3.35 0.88
N GLU A 119 11.74 -4.59 1.36
CA GLU A 119 13.03 -5.13 1.80
C GLU A 119 14.05 -5.15 0.66
N GLU A 120 13.66 -5.58 -0.54
CA GLU A 120 14.53 -5.60 -1.72
C GLU A 120 15.00 -4.19 -2.07
N MET A 121 14.09 -3.22 -2.07
CA MET A 121 14.41 -1.81 -2.26
C MET A 121 15.38 -1.30 -1.20
N LEU A 122 15.14 -1.56 0.09
CA LEU A 122 16.00 -1.11 1.18
C LEU A 122 17.39 -1.75 1.10
N LYS A 123 17.48 -3.05 0.75
CA LYS A 123 18.75 -3.76 0.52
C LYS A 123 19.56 -3.14 -0.62
N LYS A 124 18.90 -2.81 -1.73
CA LYS A 124 19.54 -2.13 -2.89
C LYS A 124 20.19 -0.81 -2.48
N HIS A 125 19.56 -0.07 -1.56
CA HIS A 125 20.07 1.20 -1.02
C HIS A 125 20.92 1.05 0.25
N LYS A 126 21.29 -0.19 0.63
CA LYS A 126 22.08 -0.52 1.83
C LYS A 126 21.51 0.10 3.12
N ILE A 127 20.20 0.06 3.27
CA ILE A 127 19.51 0.55 4.47
C ILE A 127 19.24 -0.63 5.39
N ASP A 128 19.74 -0.54 6.62
CA ASP A 128 19.38 -1.47 7.69
C ASP A 128 17.91 -1.31 8.06
N TYR A 129 17.23 -2.44 8.17
CA TYR A 129 15.82 -2.50 8.49
C TYR A 129 15.54 -3.62 9.48
N LYS A 130 14.41 -3.51 10.18
CA LYS A 130 13.89 -4.53 11.09
C LYS A 130 12.41 -4.74 10.79
N ILE A 131 11.92 -5.96 10.95
CA ILE A 131 10.49 -6.23 10.81
C ILE A 131 9.85 -6.23 12.19
N TRP A 132 8.79 -5.47 12.37
CA TRP A 132 8.03 -5.35 13.61
C TRP A 132 6.66 -6.01 13.46
N ASN A 133 6.32 -6.89 14.41
CA ASN A 133 4.97 -7.42 14.55
C ASN A 133 4.19 -6.57 15.59
N SER A 134 3.15 -5.88 15.12
CA SER A 134 2.33 -5.00 15.96
C SER A 134 1.41 -5.75 16.92
N ARG A 135 1.01 -6.99 16.61
CA ARG A 135 0.12 -7.83 17.44
C ARG A 135 0.81 -8.23 18.73
N ILE A 136 2.01 -8.78 18.62
CA ILE A 136 2.75 -9.28 19.79
C ILE A 136 3.82 -8.31 20.29
N LYS A 137 3.98 -7.15 19.62
CA LYS A 137 4.94 -6.09 19.96
C LYS A 137 6.39 -6.59 20.06
N LYS A 138 6.82 -7.40 19.08
CA LYS A 138 8.19 -7.93 18.99
C LYS A 138 8.77 -7.77 17.58
N TYR A 139 10.09 -7.71 17.51
CA TYR A 139 10.82 -7.73 16.24
C TYR A 139 11.01 -9.16 15.74
N VAL A 140 10.69 -9.38 14.48
CA VAL A 140 10.93 -10.65 13.78
C VAL A 140 12.43 -10.81 13.54
N HIS A 141 12.96 -11.97 13.89
CA HIS A 141 14.36 -12.34 13.69
C HIS A 141 14.56 -13.10 12.38
N THR A 142 13.72 -14.11 12.12
CA THR A 142 13.81 -14.92 10.89
C THR A 142 12.42 -15.23 10.36
N VAL A 143 12.25 -15.17 9.04
CA VAL A 143 11.07 -15.70 8.36
C VAL A 143 11.39 -17.13 7.92
N LEU A 144 10.61 -18.09 8.40
CA LEU A 144 10.81 -19.51 8.12
C LEU A 144 10.13 -19.92 6.82
N ASP A 145 8.87 -19.47 6.65
CA ASP A 145 8.04 -19.80 5.50
C ASP A 145 7.29 -18.57 5.00
N SER A 146 6.86 -18.61 3.74
CA SER A 146 6.03 -17.55 3.14
C SER A 146 4.79 -18.10 2.45
N TYR A 147 3.68 -17.39 2.58
CA TYR A 147 2.53 -17.53 1.72
C TYR A 147 2.86 -17.07 0.30
N LYS A 148 2.31 -17.76 -0.70
CA LYS A 148 2.17 -17.25 -2.06
C LYS A 148 0.80 -16.63 -2.17
N ILE A 149 0.74 -15.31 -2.34
CA ILE A 149 -0.51 -14.58 -2.46
C ILE A 149 -0.73 -14.28 -3.94
N LYS A 150 -1.91 -14.65 -4.41
CA LYS A 150 -2.37 -14.37 -5.77
C LYS A 150 -3.53 -13.37 -5.69
N LEU A 151 -3.28 -12.19 -6.21
CA LEU A 151 -4.27 -11.13 -6.33
C LEU A 151 -4.96 -11.24 -7.70
N SER A 152 -6.23 -11.61 -7.66
CA SER A 152 -7.09 -11.66 -8.83
C SER A 152 -7.68 -10.28 -9.09
N THR A 153 -7.69 -9.87 -10.36
CA THR A 153 -8.39 -8.64 -10.78
C THR A 153 -9.86 -8.70 -10.37
N PRO A 154 -10.47 -7.59 -9.93
CA PRO A 154 -11.91 -7.54 -9.68
C PRO A 154 -12.71 -8.05 -10.88
N ASN A 155 -13.78 -8.80 -10.63
CA ASN A 155 -14.63 -9.39 -11.68
C ASN A 155 -15.35 -8.33 -12.55
N ILE A 156 -15.45 -7.10 -12.04
CA ILE A 156 -16.05 -5.97 -12.76
C ILE A 156 -14.94 -5.23 -13.51
N PRO A 157 -15.15 -4.82 -14.77
CA PRO A 157 -14.20 -4.00 -15.52
C PRO A 157 -13.73 -2.81 -14.68
N VAL A 158 -12.42 -2.63 -14.59
CA VAL A 158 -11.82 -1.62 -13.73
C VAL A 158 -12.20 -0.24 -14.27
N PHE A 159 -13.00 0.53 -13.54
CA PHE A 159 -13.64 1.75 -14.06
C PHE A 159 -12.77 2.96 -13.76
N ALA A 160 -12.14 3.50 -14.80
CA ALA A 160 -11.37 4.72 -14.67
C ALA A 160 -12.30 5.92 -14.39
N TRP A 161 -12.12 6.59 -13.27
CA TRP A 161 -13.04 7.67 -12.85
C TRP A 161 -12.89 8.94 -13.69
N LYS A 162 -11.69 9.20 -14.25
CA LYS A 162 -11.42 10.40 -15.06
C LYS A 162 -12.34 10.48 -16.29
N PRO A 163 -12.44 9.46 -17.16
CA PRO A 163 -13.45 9.42 -18.23
C PRO A 163 -14.88 9.65 -17.75
N MET A 164 -15.26 9.08 -16.59
CA MET A 164 -16.63 9.23 -16.06
C MET A 164 -16.96 10.68 -15.71
N LEU A 165 -16.01 11.45 -15.16
CA LEU A 165 -16.25 12.86 -14.87
C LEU A 165 -16.53 13.67 -16.13
N TYR A 166 -15.86 13.38 -17.25
CA TYR A 166 -16.15 14.04 -18.52
C TYR A 166 -17.56 13.71 -19.01
N VAL A 167 -17.98 12.45 -18.92
CA VAL A 167 -19.34 12.04 -19.31
C VAL A 167 -20.38 12.74 -18.41
N ILE A 168 -20.19 12.72 -17.10
CA ILE A 168 -21.09 13.38 -16.13
C ILE A 168 -21.17 14.88 -16.40
N ALA A 169 -20.04 15.55 -16.61
CA ALA A 169 -19.98 16.98 -16.89
C ALA A 169 -20.69 17.34 -18.20
N THR A 170 -20.46 16.57 -19.28
CA THR A 170 -21.11 16.78 -20.58
C THR A 170 -22.62 16.61 -20.48
N VAL A 171 -23.08 15.49 -19.89
CA VAL A 171 -24.51 15.22 -19.72
C VAL A 171 -25.15 16.29 -18.84
N GLY A 172 -24.55 16.61 -17.69
CA GLY A 172 -25.03 17.66 -16.79
C GLY A 172 -25.14 19.03 -17.48
N SER A 173 -24.15 19.39 -18.29
CA SER A 173 -24.16 20.64 -19.06
C SER A 173 -25.27 20.67 -20.11
N LEU A 174 -25.51 19.57 -20.82
CA LEU A 174 -26.60 19.46 -21.80
C LEU A 174 -27.98 19.59 -21.15
N TYR A 175 -28.20 18.94 -20.00
CA TYR A 175 -29.45 19.04 -19.26
C TYR A 175 -29.66 20.44 -18.66
N LEU A 176 -28.59 21.05 -18.13
CA LEU A 176 -28.64 22.41 -17.62
C LEU A 176 -28.97 23.40 -18.74
N TRP A 177 -28.33 23.27 -19.89
CA TRP A 177 -28.61 24.07 -21.08
C TRP A 177 -30.07 23.93 -21.53
N LYS A 178 -30.58 22.70 -21.58
CA LYS A 178 -31.99 22.45 -21.92
C LYS A 178 -32.91 23.14 -20.92
N TYR A 179 -32.64 23.03 -19.63
CA TYR A 179 -33.45 23.64 -18.58
C TYR A 179 -33.50 25.17 -18.69
N VAL A 180 -32.33 25.81 -18.87
CA VAL A 180 -32.23 27.27 -19.03
C VAL A 180 -32.97 27.77 -20.28
N ASN A 181 -32.96 27.01 -21.39
CA ASN A 181 -33.71 27.39 -22.59
C ASN A 181 -35.21 27.07 -22.53
N THR A 182 -35.66 26.31 -21.52
CA THR A 182 -37.07 25.99 -21.32
C THR A 182 -37.76 27.00 -20.40
N ILE A 183 -37.00 27.77 -19.61
CA ILE A 183 -37.46 28.93 -18.83
C ILE A 183 -37.42 30.18 -19.71
#